data_AF-A0A6G4AM86-F1
#
_entry.id   AF-A0A6G4AM86-F1
#
_cell.length_a   1.000
_cell.length_b   1.000
_cell.length_c   1.000
_cell.angle_alpha   90.00
_cell.angle_beta   90.00
_cell.angle_gamma   90.00
#
_symmetry.space_group_name_H-M   'P 1'
#
loop_
_entity.id
_entity.type
_entity.pdbx_description
1 polymer ?
#
loop_
_entity_poly.entity_id
_entity_poly.type
_entity_poly.pdbx_seq_one_letter_code
_entity_poly.pdbx_strand_id
1 'polypeptide(L)'
;MAVPLPTAQTRWRCTLCGNLTRFDVTRSTRAVEYVHLDLAGEPRVEEREVLGETIESVRCRWCNAVDQVELVDRPSTGQSA
;
A
#
# COMPACT_ATOMS: atom_id res chain seq x y z
N MET A 1 8.60 -13.82 0.62
CA MET A 1 9.33 -12.72 1.28
C MET A 1 8.37 -11.54 1.34
N ALA A 2 8.30 -10.82 2.47
CA ALA A 2 7.44 -9.64 2.56
C ALA A 2 7.98 -8.53 1.66
N VAL A 3 7.12 -7.92 0.85
CA VAL A 3 7.51 -6.79 -0.01
C VAL A 3 7.83 -5.59 0.90
N PRO A 4 8.99 -4.93 0.73
CA PRO A 4 9.36 -3.81 1.59
C PRO A 4 8.35 -2.67 1.44
N LEU A 5 7.98 -2.02 2.54
CA LEU A 5 6.98 -0.95 2.54
C LEU A 5 7.63 0.43 2.42
N PRO A 6 7.10 1.32 1.56
CA PRO A 6 7.59 2.68 1.47
C PRO A 6 7.22 3.45 2.75
N THR A 7 8.11 4.36 3.13
CA THR A 7 7.94 5.28 4.25
C THR A 7 7.66 6.69 3.75
N ALA A 8 7.55 7.68 4.65
CA ALA A 8 7.47 9.08 4.24
C ALA A 8 8.73 9.55 3.46
N GLN A 9 9.87 8.89 3.66
CA GLN A 9 11.18 9.24 3.10
C GLN A 9 11.59 8.32 1.94
N THR A 10 10.91 7.20 1.73
CA THR A 10 11.25 6.23 0.69
C THR A 10 10.07 5.97 -0.25
N ARG A 11 10.36 5.46 -1.45
CA ARG A 11 9.36 5.07 -2.43
C ARG A 11 9.78 3.78 -3.12
N TRP A 12 8.83 3.08 -3.73
CA TRP A 12 9.15 1.95 -4.58
C TRP A 12 9.78 2.38 -5.90
N ARG A 13 10.79 1.62 -6.34
CA ARG A 13 11.28 1.57 -7.71
C ARG A 13 11.13 0.15 -8.23
N CYS A 14 10.54 -0.02 -9.40
CA CYS A 14 10.58 -1.29 -10.10
C CYS A 14 12.00 -1.56 -10.57
N THR A 15 12.59 -2.67 -10.13
CA THR A 15 13.98 -3.05 -10.46
C THR A 15 14.15 -3.40 -11.94
N LEU A 16 13.07 -3.72 -12.66
CA LEU A 16 13.10 -4.10 -14.08
C LEU A 16 12.96 -2.92 -15.05
N CYS A 17 12.04 -2.00 -14.81
CA CYS A 17 11.76 -0.92 -15.77
C CYS A 17 11.92 0.50 -15.20
N GLY A 18 12.31 0.63 -13.93
CA GLY A 18 12.53 1.92 -13.28
C GLY A 18 11.26 2.72 -12.95
N ASN A 19 10.06 2.13 -13.09
CA ASN A 19 8.82 2.81 -12.70
C ASN A 19 8.82 3.14 -11.19
N LEU A 20 8.32 4.32 -10.85
CA LEU A 20 8.34 4.87 -9.49
C LEU A 20 6.95 5.28 -8.97
N THR A 21 5.92 5.25 -9.84
CA THR A 21 4.68 6.00 -9.56
C THR A 21 3.41 5.17 -9.65
N ARG A 22 3.42 4.00 -10.28
CA ARG A 22 2.19 3.20 -10.51
C ARG A 22 2.38 1.73 -10.19
N PHE A 23 1.78 1.27 -9.09
CA PHE A 23 1.79 -0.12 -8.66
C PHE A 23 0.40 -0.55 -8.22
N ASP A 24 -0.01 -1.77 -8.59
CA ASP A 24 -1.12 -2.43 -7.92
C ASP A 24 -0.57 -3.11 -6.65
N VAL A 25 -1.25 -2.89 -5.52
CA VAL A 25 -0.86 -3.46 -4.23
C VAL A 25 -1.99 -4.37 -3.74
N THR A 26 -1.70 -5.64 -3.57
CA THR A 26 -2.63 -6.57 -2.91
C THR A 26 -2.24 -6.66 -1.44
N ARG A 27 -3.23 -6.51 -0.55
CA ARG A 27 -3.01 -6.55 0.89
C ARG A 27 -4.14 -7.26 1.62
N SER A 28 -3.81 -7.96 2.70
CA SER A 28 -4.76 -8.45 3.69
C SER A 28 -4.72 -7.58 4.94
N THR A 29 -5.91 -7.20 5.42
CA THR A 29 -6.11 -6.37 6.60
C THR A 29 -6.95 -7.14 7.61
N ARG A 30 -6.46 -7.25 8.84
CA ARG A 30 -7.20 -7.76 10.00
C ARG A 30 -7.67 -6.57 10.83
N ALA A 31 -8.97 -6.44 11.05
CA ALA A 31 -9.56 -5.33 11.79
C ALA A 31 -10.74 -5.80 12.65
N VAL A 32 -11.04 -5.03 13.70
CA VAL A 32 -12.29 -5.08 14.46
C VAL A 32 -13.13 -3.88 14.04
N GLU A 33 -14.40 -4.10 13.75
CA GLU A 33 -15.32 -3.04 13.32
C GLU A 33 -16.57 -3.08 14.19
N TYR A 34 -16.95 -1.91 14.72
CA TYR A 34 -18.27 -1.73 15.32
C TYR A 34 -19.25 -1.42 14.19
N VAL A 35 -20.07 -2.41 13.86
CA VAL A 35 -21.06 -2.33 12.78
C VAL A 35 -22.43 -2.09 13.39
N HIS A 36 -22.99 -0.92 13.10
CA HIS A 36 -24.37 -0.58 13.43
C HIS A 36 -25.25 -0.95 12.23
N LEU A 37 -26.27 -1.76 12.48
CA LEU A 37 -27.36 -2.04 11.54
C LEU A 37 -28.55 -1.16 11.91
N ASP A 38 -29.08 -0.43 10.95
CA ASP A 38 -30.34 0.28 11.19
C ASP A 38 -31.53 -0.70 11.30
N LEU A 39 -32.73 -0.17 11.58
CA LEU A 39 -33.93 -1.00 11.72
C LEU A 39 -34.37 -1.68 10.41
N ALA A 40 -33.93 -1.18 9.25
CA ALA A 40 -34.17 -1.79 7.94
C ALA A 40 -33.10 -2.85 7.58
N GLY A 41 -31.98 -2.89 8.34
CA GLY A 41 -30.88 -3.82 8.16
C GLY A 41 -29.70 -3.28 7.36
N GLU A 42 -29.67 -1.98 7.03
CA GLU A 42 -28.55 -1.39 6.30
C GLU A 42 -27.32 -1.22 7.21
N PRO A 43 -26.14 -1.78 6.85
CA PRO A 43 -24.96 -1.75 7.70
C PRO A 43 -24.17 -0.46 7.56
N ARG A 44 -23.69 0.07 8.69
CA ARG A 44 -22.71 1.16 8.77
C ARG A 44 -21.61 0.79 9.75
N VAL A 45 -20.35 0.94 9.33
CA VAL A 45 -19.20 0.89 10.24
C VAL A 45 -19.10 2.23 10.97
N GLU A 46 -19.23 2.22 12.29
CA GLU A 46 -19.13 3.43 13.13
C GLU A 46 -17.72 3.61 13.69
N GLU A 47 -17.05 2.50 14.05
CA GLU A 47 -15.67 2.48 14.50
C GLU A 47 -14.90 1.34 13.85
N ARG A 48 -13.61 1.57 13.57
CA ARG A 48 -12.71 0.58 12.98
C ARG A 48 -11.35 0.63 13.66
N GLU A 49 -10.93 -0.50 14.21
CA GLU A 49 -9.60 -0.72 14.75
C GLU A 49 -8.84 -1.71 13.86
N VAL A 50 -7.73 -1.28 13.26
CA VAL A 50 -6.89 -2.17 12.44
C VAL A 50 -5.88 -2.87 13.35
N LEU A 51 -5.98 -4.20 13.43
CA LEU A 51 -5.10 -5.05 14.24
C LEU A 51 -3.82 -5.45 13.51
N GLY A 52 -3.83 -5.44 12.17
CA GLY A 52 -2.66 -5.76 11.38
C GLY A 52 -2.92 -5.66 9.88
N GLU A 53 -1.86 -5.36 9.14
CA GLU A 53 -1.89 -5.29 7.68
C GLU A 53 -0.68 -6.01 7.11
N THR A 54 -0.87 -6.76 6.03
CA THR A 54 0.20 -7.46 5.32
C THR A 54 0.08 -7.17 3.83
N ILE A 55 1.18 -6.75 3.20
CA ILE A 55 1.26 -6.63 1.74
C ILE A 55 1.58 -8.01 1.17
N GLU A 56 0.69 -8.50 0.32
CA GLU A 56 0.80 -9.82 -0.31
C GLU A 56 1.58 -9.76 -1.61
N SER A 57 1.34 -8.76 -2.45
CA SER A 57 2.10 -8.54 -3.68
C SER A 57 2.06 -7.10 -4.15
N VAL A 58 3.09 -6.72 -4.91
CA VAL A 58 3.20 -5.42 -5.59
C VAL A 58 3.50 -5.64 -7.06
N ARG A 59 2.59 -5.20 -7.92
CA ARG A 59 2.71 -5.34 -9.37
C ARG A 59 2.98 -3.99 -10.03
N CYS A 60 4.07 -3.89 -10.79
CA CYS A 60 4.38 -2.72 -11.60
C CYS A 60 3.35 -2.56 -12.73
N ARG A 61 2.62 -1.44 -12.78
CA ARG A 61 1.62 -1.19 -13.85
C ARG A 61 2.22 -0.94 -15.23
N TRP A 62 3.52 -0.73 -15.31
CA TRP A 62 4.19 -0.42 -16.57
C TRP A 62 4.65 -1.67 -17.31
N CYS A 63 5.38 -2.57 -16.61
CA CYS A 63 5.93 -3.79 -17.21
C CYS A 63 5.30 -5.08 -16.68
N ASN A 64 4.30 -4.98 -15.79
CA ASN A 64 3.59 -6.10 -15.20
C ASN A 64 4.43 -7.02 -14.28
N ALA A 65 5.66 -6.63 -13.96
CA ALA A 65 6.51 -7.37 -13.04
C ALA A 65 5.90 -7.41 -11.62
N VAL A 66 5.96 -8.57 -10.98
CA VAL A 66 5.43 -8.81 -9.64
C VAL A 66 6.58 -8.95 -8.65
N ASP A 67 6.50 -8.21 -7.56
CA ASP A 67 7.46 -8.19 -6.43
C ASP A 67 8.91 -7.84 -6.82
N GLN A 68 9.11 -7.28 -8.01
CA GLN A 68 10.37 -6.76 -8.50
C GLN A 68 10.50 -5.28 -8.14
N VAL A 69 10.52 -4.99 -6.83
CA VAL A 69 10.60 -3.63 -6.30
C VAL A 69 11.68 -3.50 -5.23
N GLU A 70 12.28 -2.32 -5.17
CA GLU A 70 13.17 -1.91 -4.08
C GLU A 70 12.73 -0.55 -3.52
N LEU A 71 13.20 -0.23 -2.32
CA LEU A 71 13.01 1.10 -1.74
C LEU A 71 14.15 2.01 -2.18
N VAL A 72 13.80 3.21 -2.61
CA VAL A 72 14.72 4.29 -2.95
C VAL A 72 14.30 5.56 -2.21
N ASP A 73 15.24 6.47 -1.99
CA ASP A 73 14.93 7.73 -1.35
C ASP A 73 13.94 8.55 -2.18
N ARG A 74 13.01 9.17 -1.47
CA ARG A 74 12.17 10.22 -2.02
C ARG A 74 13.03 11.49 -2.10
N PRO A 75 13.06 12.19 -3.24
CA PRO A 75 13.74 13.48 -3.31
C PRO A 75 13.12 14.41 -2.26
N SER A 76 13.96 14.96 -1.37
CA SER A 76 13.52 15.98 -0.44
C SER A 76 13.09 17.20 -1.25
N THR A 77 11.92 17.75 -0.94
CA THR A 77 11.49 19.07 -1.42
C THR A 77 12.45 20.11 -0.83
N GLY A 78 13.61 20.34 -1.44
CA GLY A 78 14.60 21.28 -0.91
C GLY A 78 16.05 21.19 -1.39
N GLN A 79 16.38 20.44 -2.44
CA GLN A 79 17.71 20.55 -3.06
C GLN A 79 17.56 20.77 -4.57
N SER A 80 17.29 22.03 -4.93
CA SER A 80 17.77 22.57 -6.20
C SER A 80 19.18 23.09 -5.92
N ALA A 81 20.19 22.39 -6.45
CA ALA A 81 21.53 22.95 -6.59
C ALA A 81 21.55 23.95 -7.75
#